data_AF-A0A368GBS4-F1
#
_entry.id   AF-A0A368GBS4-F1
#
_cell.length_a   1.000
_cell.length_b   1.000
_cell.length_c   1.000
_cell.angle_alpha   90.00
_cell.angle_beta   90.00
_cell.angle_gamma   90.00
#
_symmetry.space_group_name_H-M   'P 1'
#
loop_
_entity.id
_entity.type
_entity.pdbx_description
1 polymer ?
#
loop_
_entity_poly.entity_id
_entity_poly.type
_entity_poly.pdbx_seq_one_letter_code
_entity_poly.pdbx_strand_id
1 'polypeptide(L)' 'MVLNFHNDKRRILSSGQQRNNDGTTLKAANKMNELTWDCDLERQATKGAAQCGSFTSANRGVNQEL' A
#
# COMPACT_ATOMS: atom_id res chain seq x y z
N MET A 1 -4.15 -2.84 -12.47
CA MET A 1 -3.64 -1.45 -12.31
C MET A 1 -3.13 -1.21 -10.88
N VAL A 2 -3.98 -1.28 -9.85
CA VAL A 2 -3.57 -1.04 -8.44
C VAL A 2 -2.60 -2.09 -7.89
N LEU A 3 -2.88 -3.39 -8.08
CA LEU A 3 -2.02 -4.46 -7.58
C LEU A 3 -0.59 -4.37 -8.13
N ASN A 4 -0.46 -4.24 -9.45
CA ASN A 4 0.84 -4.11 -10.12
C ASN A 4 1.59 -2.87 -9.64
N PHE A 5 0.90 -1.72 -9.51
CA PHE A 5 1.51 -0.51 -8.97
C PHE A 5 2.15 -0.74 -7.60
N HIS A 6 1.44 -1.42 -6.69
CA HIS A 6 2.01 -1.75 -5.37
C HIS A 6 3.19 -2.71 -5.47
N ASN A 7 3.08 -3.78 -6.26
CA ASN A 7 4.17 -4.75 -6.42
C ASN A 7 5.41 -4.14 -7.08
N ASP A 8 5.25 -3.25 -8.04
CA ASP A 8 6.35 -2.51 -8.67
C ASP A 8 7.10 -1.64 -7.66
N LYS A 9 6.36 -0.88 -6.83
CA LYS A 9 6.98 -0.08 -5.76
C LYS A 9 7.67 -0.94 -4.70
N ARG A 10 7.04 -2.05 -4.30
CA ARG A 10 7.63 -3.02 -3.35
C ARG A 10 8.93 -3.61 -3.91
N ARG A 11 8.98 -3.93 -5.20
CA ARG A 11 10.18 -4.42 -5.89
C ARG A 11 11.31 -3.38 -5.94
N ILE A 12 10.99 -2.12 -6.23
CA ILE A 12 11.97 -1.02 -6.23
C ILE A 12 12.54 -0.78 -4.83
N LEU A 13 11.71 -0.91 -3.79
CA LEU A 13 12.17 -0.82 -2.41
C LEU A 13 13.02 -2.03 -2.03
N SER A 14 12.61 -3.25 -2.39
CA SER A 14 13.36 -4.47 -2.06
C SER A 14 14.72 -4.52 -2.73
N SER A 15 14.87 -3.93 -3.93
CA SER A 15 16.16 -3.82 -4.63
C SER A 15 17.06 -2.70 -4.06
N GLY A 16 16.59 -1.91 -3.10
CA GLY A 16 17.34 -0.78 -2.56
C GLY A 16 17.50 0.34 -3.58
N GLN A 17 16.50 0.59 -4.42
CA GLN A 17 16.51 1.66 -5.42
C GLN A 17 15.54 2.80 -5.10
N GLN A 18 14.67 2.60 -4.10
CA GLN A 18 13.69 3.60 -3.68
C GLN A 18 14.39 4.78 -2.98
N ARG A 19 14.24 5.98 -3.55
CA ARG A 19 14.72 7.23 -2.94
C ARG A 19 13.72 7.73 -1.89
N ASN A 20 14.27 8.29 -0.82
CA ASN A 20 13.58 9.09 0.18
C ASN A 20 13.55 10.57 -0.26
N ASN A 21 12.72 11.37 0.43
CA ASN A 21 12.55 12.79 0.10
C ASN A 21 13.83 13.63 0.33
N ASP A 22 14.70 13.19 1.24
CA ASP A 22 16.01 13.80 1.51
C ASP A 22 17.10 13.40 0.48
N GLY A 23 16.74 12.65 -0.55
CA GLY A 23 17.66 12.18 -1.58
C GLY A 23 18.46 10.92 -1.19
N THR A 24 18.33 10.44 0.05
CA THR A 24 18.93 9.16 0.46
C THR A 24 18.15 7.99 -0.13
N THR A 25 18.77 6.81 -0.18
CA THR A 25 18.10 5.58 -0.63
C THR A 25 17.61 4.80 0.59
N LEU A 26 16.35 4.35 0.55
CA LEU A 26 15.79 3.49 1.58
C LEU A 26 16.50 2.14 1.63
N LYS A 27 16.59 1.55 2.83
CA LYS A 27 17.21 0.25 3.02
C LYS A 27 16.46 -0.82 2.22
N ALA A 28 17.23 -1.68 1.55
CA ALA A 28 16.70 -2.85 0.86
C ALA A 28 15.99 -3.80 1.83
N ALA A 29 14.97 -4.49 1.34
CA ALA A 29 14.17 -5.42 2.12
C ALA A 29 14.34 -6.84 1.58
N ASN A 30 15.01 -7.71 2.35
CA ASN A 30 15.40 -9.05 1.92
C ASN A 30 14.22 -10.05 1.79
N LYS A 31 13.07 -9.75 2.42
CA LYS A 31 11.89 -10.63 2.46
C LYS A 31 10.60 -9.86 2.17
N MET A 32 10.61 -9.05 1.11
CA MET A 32 9.44 -8.30 0.67
C MET A 32 8.55 -9.19 -0.20
N ASN A 33 7.44 -9.70 0.35
CA ASN A 33 6.52 -10.58 -0.38
C ASN A 33 5.76 -9.85 -1.49
N GLU A 34 5.42 -10.55 -2.55
CA GLU A 34 4.50 -10.07 -3.58
C GLU A 34 3.06 -10.08 -3.02
N LEU A 35 2.29 -9.04 -3.32
CA LEU A 35 0.89 -8.96 -2.93
C LEU A 35 0.02 -9.67 -3.96
N THR A 36 -1.09 -10.25 -3.48
CA THR A 36 -2.17 -10.79 -4.30
C THR A 36 -3.44 -9.97 -4.11
N TRP A 37 -4.36 -10.06 -5.07
CA TRP A 37 -5.68 -9.44 -4.92
C TRP A 37 -6.53 -10.21 -3.93
N ASP A 38 -7.29 -9.49 -3.11
CA ASP A 38 -8.27 -10.03 -2.19
C ASP A 38 -9.60 -9.29 -2.41
N CYS A 39 -10.62 -10.03 -2.85
CA CYS A 39 -11.92 -9.48 -3.19
C CYS A 39 -12.70 -8.97 -1.97
N ASP A 40 -12.43 -9.47 -0.77
CA ASP A 40 -13.09 -9.01 0.44
C ASP A 40 -12.50 -7.69 0.93
N LEU A 41 -11.18 -7.51 0.78
CA LEU A 41 -10.54 -6.21 0.99
C LEU A 41 -11.02 -5.16 -0.03
N GLU A 42 -11.13 -5.55 -1.31
CA GLU A 42 -11.71 -4.70 -2.35
C GLU A 42 -13.12 -4.26 -1.98
N ARG A 43 -13.99 -5.21 -1.60
CA ARG A 43 -15.38 -4.94 -1.22
C ARG A 43 -15.48 -3.92 -0.08
N GLN A 44 -14.61 -4.05 0.92
CA GLN A 44 -14.56 -3.11 2.04
C GLN A 44 -14.10 -1.72 1.61
N ALA A 45 -13.05 -1.65 0.80
CA ALA A 45 -12.56 -0.40 0.24
C ALA A 45 -13.63 0.30 -0.62
N THR A 46 -14.34 -0.43 -1.48
CA THR A 46 -15.46 0.09 -2.29
C THR A 46 -16.59 0.62 -1.43
N LYS A 47 -17.00 -0.12 -0.39
CA LYS A 47 -18.06 0.33 0.54
C LYS A 47 -17.66 1.62 1.26
N GLY A 48 -16.41 1.74 1.71
CA GLY A 48 -15.90 2.96 2.33
C GLY A 48 -15.88 4.13 1.35
N ALA A 49 -15.32 3.93 0.15
CA ALA A 49 -15.23 4.97 -0.88
C ALA A 49 -16.62 5.45 -1.36
N ALA A 50 -17.60 4.54 -1.46
CA ALA A 50 -18.97 4.87 -1.89
C ALA A 50 -19.71 5.83 -0.95
N GLN A 51 -19.26 5.98 0.29
CA GLN A 51 -19.83 6.95 1.22
C GLN A 51 -19.50 8.40 0.82
N CYS A 52 -18.49 8.61 -0.05
CA CYS A 52 -18.00 9.92 -0.48
C CYS A 52 -17.70 10.87 0.70
N GLY A 53 -17.48 10.31 1.89
CA GLY A 53 -17.17 11.04 3.11
C GLY A 53 -15.69 11.40 3.17
N SER A 54 -15.37 12.46 3.91
CA SER A 54 -13.98 12.81 4.17
C SER A 54 -13.31 11.71 4.99
N PHE A 55 -12.18 11.18 4.50
CA PHE A 55 -11.34 10.20 5.21
C PHE A 55 -10.64 10.78 6.46
N THR A 56 -10.98 12.00 6.87
CA THR A 56 -10.43 12.69 8.05
C THR A 56 -10.98 12.17 9.37
N SER A 57 -12.08 11.41 9.37
CA SER A 57 -12.48 10.60 10.52
C SER A 57 -11.77 9.25 10.44
N ALA A 58 -11.24 8.78 11.56
CA ALA A 58 -10.42 7.57 11.69
C ALA A 58 -11.20 6.26 11.45
N ASN A 59 -11.96 6.16 10.37
CA ASN A 59 -12.49 4.90 9.87
C ASN A 59 -11.33 4.13 9.24
N ARG A 60 -10.52 3.56 10.13
CA ARG A 60 -9.31 2.81 9.79
C ARG A 60 -9.71 1.57 8.99
N GLY A 61 -9.04 1.36 7.85
CA GLY A 61 -9.14 0.08 7.14
C GLY A 61 -8.55 -1.05 8.01
N VAL A 62 -8.90 -2.30 7.69
CA VAL A 62 -8.52 -3.53 8.46
C VAL A 62 -7.03 -3.62 8.79
N ASN A 63 -6.16 -2.93 8.03
CA ASN A 63 -4.70 -2.99 8.16
C ASN A 63 -4.06 -1.69 8.70
N GLN A 64 -4.84 -0.75 9.23
CA GLN A 64 -4.34 0.53 9.79
C GLN A 64 -4.11 0.49 11.31
N GLU A 65 -4.28 -0.68 11.94
CA GLU A 65 -3.88 -0.95 13.32
C GLU A 65 -2.61 -1.80 13.33
N LEU A 66 -1.46 -1.14 13.25
CA LEU A 66 -0.16 -1.68 13.68
C LEU A 66 0.59 -0.60 14.45
#